data_AF-A0A7X6P4M9-F1
#
_entry.id   AF-A0A7X6P4M9-F1
#
_cell.length_a   1.000
_cell.length_b   1.000
_cell.length_c   1.000
_cell.angle_alpha   90.00
_cell.angle_beta   90.00
_cell.angle_gamma   90.00
#
_symmetry.space_group_name_H-M   'P 1'
#
loop_
_entity.id
_entity.type
_entity.pdbx_description
1 polymer ?
#
loop_
_entity_poly.entity_id
_entity_poly.type
_entity_poly.pdbx_seq_one_letter_code
_entity_poly.pdbx_strand_id
1 'polypeptide(L)'
;MANYKGHIAGGVAAGILVAISTSTIPVERLAESANLLQDWQALVGLFIVAILFALFPDVDTNSKAQDIFYGIMLPINILLIWVGEIQASAYLGLIAMLPIIGHHRGWTHSILAAFLVPLPILVVPWLYHGNPIPISALYYTAATTGYLSHLLLDGRIVKKIRLKG
;
A
#
# COMPACT_ATOMS: atom_id res chain seq x y z
N MET A 1 5.96 9.50 18.08
CA MET A 1 5.73 9.03 16.70
C MET A 1 4.49 8.19 16.77
N ALA A 2 3.69 8.15 15.71
CA ALA A 2 2.47 7.37 15.80
C ALA A 2 2.84 5.91 16.13
N ASN A 3 2.04 5.26 16.94
CA ASN A 3 2.18 3.83 17.15
C ASN A 3 1.47 3.10 16.01
N TYR A 4 1.57 1.77 15.97
CA TYR A 4 0.92 0.95 14.94
C TYR A 4 -0.59 1.24 14.79
N LYS A 5 -1.31 1.59 15.88
CA LYS A 5 -2.73 1.95 15.81
C LYS A 5 -2.94 3.27 15.08
N GLY A 6 -2.09 4.26 15.34
CA GLY A 6 -2.09 5.53 14.61
C GLY A 6 -1.82 5.34 13.12
N HIS A 7 -0.87 4.48 12.77
CA HIS A 7 -0.56 4.16 11.37
C HIS A 7 -1.70 3.39 10.69
N ILE A 8 -2.35 2.44 11.38
CA ILE A 8 -3.57 1.79 10.86
C ILE A 8 -4.68 2.81 10.63
N ALA A 9 -4.93 3.71 11.58
CA ALA A 9 -5.94 4.76 11.43
C ALA A 9 -5.62 5.69 10.25
N GLY A 10 -4.34 6.04 10.06
CA GLY A 10 -3.85 6.78 8.90
C GLY A 10 -4.11 6.04 7.58
N GLY A 11 -3.80 4.75 7.53
CA GLY A 11 -4.05 3.89 6.38
C GLY A 11 -5.54 3.75 6.05
N VAL A 12 -6.40 3.58 7.06
CA VAL A 12 -7.86 3.57 6.89
C VAL A 12 -8.35 4.89 6.32
N ALA A 13 -7.93 6.03 6.91
CA ALA A 13 -8.32 7.35 6.41
C ALA A 13 -7.84 7.59 4.97
N ALA A 14 -6.63 7.14 4.64
CA ALA A 14 -6.10 7.17 3.27
C ALA A 14 -6.95 6.31 2.32
N GLY A 15 -7.34 5.11 2.72
CA GLY A 15 -8.22 4.23 1.96
C GLY A 15 -9.60 4.88 1.71
N ILE A 16 -10.20 5.49 2.73
CA ILE A 16 -11.47 6.24 2.58
C ILE A 16 -11.30 7.36 1.56
N LEU A 17 -10.22 8.15 1.69
CA LEU A 17 -9.96 9.26 0.78
C LEU A 17 -9.80 8.80 -0.66
N VAL A 18 -9.08 7.69 -0.91
CA VAL A 18 -8.93 7.12 -2.25
C VAL A 18 -10.27 6.57 -2.77
N ALA A 19 -11.05 5.87 -1.96
CA ALA A 19 -12.36 5.36 -2.35
C ALA A 19 -13.31 6.50 -2.76
N ILE A 20 -13.39 7.56 -1.95
CA ILE A 20 -14.20 8.75 -2.26
C ILE A 20 -13.69 9.42 -3.53
N SER A 21 -12.39 9.70 -3.61
CA SER A 21 -11.80 10.38 -4.78
C SER A 21 -12.11 9.62 -6.06
N THR A 22 -12.00 8.29 -6.04
CA THR A 22 -12.25 7.46 -7.22
C THR A 22 -13.74 7.44 -7.59
N SER A 23 -14.65 7.44 -6.61
CA SER A 23 -16.10 7.53 -6.88
C SER A 23 -16.55 8.83 -7.55
N THR A 24 -15.70 9.87 -7.56
CA THR A 24 -16.00 11.18 -8.17
C THR A 24 -15.38 11.41 -9.55
N ILE A 25 -14.55 10.48 -10.06
CA ILE A 25 -13.92 10.60 -11.38
C ILE A 25 -14.94 10.18 -12.47
N PRO A 26 -15.12 10.95 -13.56
CA PRO A 26 -16.09 10.64 -14.61
C PRO A 26 -15.89 9.24 -15.21
N VAL A 27 -16.98 8.47 -15.22
CA VAL A 27 -17.02 7.05 -15.57
C VAL A 27 -16.56 6.80 -17.01
N GLU A 28 -16.66 7.77 -17.94
CA GLU A 28 -16.27 7.57 -19.33
C GLU A 28 -14.75 7.35 -19.53
N ARG A 29 -13.90 7.79 -18.58
CA ARG A 29 -12.44 7.57 -18.60
C ARG A 29 -12.00 6.31 -17.84
N LEU A 30 -12.92 5.70 -17.10
CA LEU A 30 -12.68 4.63 -16.13
C LEU A 30 -13.75 3.52 -16.25
N ALA A 31 -14.43 3.39 -17.40
CA ALA A 31 -15.65 2.59 -17.52
C ALA A 31 -15.48 1.12 -17.06
N GLU A 32 -14.29 0.53 -17.26
CA GLU A 32 -13.95 -0.79 -16.72
C GLU A 32 -13.76 -0.77 -15.19
N SER A 33 -13.04 0.22 -14.66
CA SER A 33 -12.83 0.43 -13.23
C SER A 33 -14.06 0.86 -12.45
N ALA A 34 -15.06 1.48 -13.07
CA ALA A 34 -16.31 1.86 -12.40
C ALA A 34 -17.13 0.63 -11.96
N ASN A 35 -17.12 -0.44 -12.77
CA ASN A 35 -17.68 -1.74 -12.38
C ASN A 35 -16.81 -2.41 -11.29
N LEU A 36 -15.48 -2.24 -11.34
CA LEU A 36 -14.60 -2.73 -10.27
C LEU A 36 -14.86 -2.02 -8.94
N LEU A 37 -15.20 -0.73 -8.92
CA LEU A 37 -15.55 -0.03 -7.66
C LEU A 37 -16.90 -0.46 -7.09
N GLN A 38 -17.79 -1.04 -7.90
CA GLN A 38 -19.01 -1.68 -7.41
C GLN A 38 -18.72 -3.09 -6.87
N ASP A 39 -17.57 -3.67 -7.22
CA ASP A 39 -17.08 -4.89 -6.60
C ASP A 39 -16.52 -4.58 -5.20
N TRP A 40 -17.23 -5.06 -4.20
CA TRP A 40 -16.84 -4.93 -2.80
C TRP A 40 -15.43 -5.49 -2.54
N GLN A 41 -14.97 -6.48 -3.32
CA GLN A 41 -13.64 -7.07 -3.20
C GLN A 41 -12.55 -6.06 -3.57
N ALA A 42 -12.76 -5.30 -4.64
CA ALA A 42 -11.82 -4.28 -5.07
C ALA A 42 -11.73 -3.15 -4.03
N LEU A 43 -12.88 -2.73 -3.49
CA LEU A 43 -12.93 -1.73 -2.41
C LEU A 43 -12.17 -2.21 -1.17
N VAL A 44 -12.45 -3.43 -0.71
CA VAL A 44 -11.72 -4.04 0.42
C VAL A 44 -10.22 -4.10 0.13
N GLY A 45 -9.83 -4.45 -1.10
CA GLY A 45 -8.44 -4.44 -1.54
C GLY A 45 -7.77 -3.07 -1.39
N LEU A 46 -8.46 -1.97 -1.72
CA LEU A 46 -7.91 -0.61 -1.57
C LEU A 46 -7.59 -0.30 -0.11
N PHE A 47 -8.48 -0.68 0.82
CA PHE A 47 -8.25 -0.48 2.25
C PHE A 47 -7.09 -1.34 2.76
N ILE A 48 -7.05 -2.62 2.40
CA ILE A 48 -5.97 -3.53 2.80
C ILE A 48 -4.63 -2.99 2.32
N VAL A 49 -4.53 -2.61 1.05
CA VAL A 49 -3.31 -2.06 0.45
C VAL A 49 -2.90 -0.77 1.16
N ALA A 50 -3.82 0.17 1.39
CA ALA A 50 -3.51 1.42 2.09
C ALA A 50 -2.99 1.17 3.51
N ILE A 51 -3.58 0.23 4.26
CA ILE A 51 -3.14 -0.12 5.62
C ILE A 51 -1.76 -0.79 5.60
N LEU A 52 -1.54 -1.76 4.71
CA LEU A 52 -0.25 -2.45 4.61
C LEU A 52 0.89 -1.47 4.29
N PHE A 53 0.68 -0.54 3.35
CA PHE A 53 1.68 0.46 3.02
C PHE A 53 1.80 1.59 4.06
N ALA A 54 0.78 1.83 4.87
CA ALA A 54 0.89 2.68 6.05
C ALA A 54 1.71 2.04 7.18
N LEU A 55 1.85 0.71 7.21
CA LEU A 55 2.69 -0.01 8.18
C LEU A 55 4.09 -0.32 7.64
N PHE A 56 4.21 -0.42 6.32
CA PHE A 56 5.41 -0.87 5.61
C PHE A 56 6.73 -0.26 6.10
N PRO A 57 6.86 1.05 6.38
CA PRO A 57 8.16 1.61 6.75
C PRO A 57 8.71 1.12 8.09
N ASP A 58 7.83 0.63 8.99
CA ASP A 58 8.14 0.25 10.37
C ASP A 58 8.24 -1.28 10.58
N VAL A 59 8.09 -2.08 9.52
CA VAL A 59 8.21 -3.56 9.61
C VAL A 59 9.67 -4.04 9.68
N ASP A 60 10.60 -3.09 9.65
CA ASP A 60 12.04 -3.27 9.80
C ASP A 60 12.48 -3.51 11.26
N THR A 61 11.57 -3.33 12.22
CA THR A 61 11.81 -3.55 13.66
C THR A 61 10.83 -4.56 14.24
N ASN A 62 11.26 -5.25 15.31
CA ASN A 62 10.39 -6.16 16.07
C ASN A 62 9.27 -5.38 16.74
N SER A 63 8.09 -5.38 16.10
CA SER A 63 6.97 -4.52 16.46
C SER A 63 5.63 -5.15 16.13
N LYS A 64 4.55 -4.62 16.72
CA LYS A 64 3.19 -5.04 16.36
C LYS A 64 2.84 -4.73 14.90
N ALA A 65 3.43 -3.68 14.32
CA ALA A 65 3.26 -3.36 12.90
C ALA A 65 3.83 -4.48 12.02
N GLN A 66 5.03 -4.96 12.36
CA GLN A 66 5.66 -6.11 11.71
C GLN A 66 4.80 -7.37 11.81
N ASP A 67 4.32 -7.72 13.02
CA ASP A 67 3.45 -8.88 13.24
C ASP A 67 2.22 -8.86 12.33
N ILE A 68 1.54 -7.70 12.24
CA ILE A 68 0.32 -7.54 11.45
C ILE A 68 0.65 -7.63 9.96
N PHE A 69 1.69 -6.93 9.52
CA PHE A 69 2.09 -6.92 8.11
C PHE A 69 2.45 -8.33 7.63
N TYR A 70 3.36 -9.02 8.30
CA TYR A 70 3.76 -10.38 7.89
C TYR A 70 2.69 -11.42 8.17
N GLY A 71 1.85 -11.24 9.19
CA GLY A 71 0.70 -12.09 9.45
C GLY A 71 -0.36 -12.06 8.34
N ILE A 72 -0.45 -10.96 7.57
CA ILE A 72 -1.30 -10.86 6.38
C ILE A 72 -0.55 -11.31 5.12
N MET A 73 0.69 -10.85 4.96
CA MET A 73 1.48 -11.07 3.75
C MET A 73 1.85 -12.55 3.55
N LEU A 74 2.15 -13.28 4.62
CA LEU A 74 2.53 -14.68 4.51
C LEU A 74 1.37 -15.56 3.99
N PRO A 75 0.14 -15.53 4.57
CA PRO A 75 -1.00 -16.25 4.00
C PRO A 75 -1.31 -15.86 2.55
N ILE A 76 -1.26 -14.57 2.21
CA ILE A 76 -1.48 -14.11 0.83
C ILE A 76 -0.41 -14.69 -0.10
N ASN A 77 0.86 -14.68 0.32
CA ASN A 77 1.96 -15.21 -0.48
C ASN A 77 1.82 -16.72 -0.70
N ILE A 78 1.43 -17.47 0.33
CA ILE A 78 1.13 -18.91 0.23
C ILE A 78 -0.05 -19.15 -0.72
N LEU A 79 -1.12 -18.35 -0.63
CA LEU A 79 -2.28 -18.46 -1.50
C LEU A 79 -1.88 -18.24 -2.97
N LEU A 80 -1.10 -17.19 -3.26
CA LEU A 80 -0.59 -16.91 -4.61
C LEU A 80 0.21 -18.10 -5.16
N ILE A 81 1.08 -18.69 -4.35
CA ILE A 81 1.83 -19.89 -4.76
C ILE A 81 0.88 -21.05 -5.06
N TRP A 82 -0.12 -21.27 -4.20
CA TRP A 82 -1.08 -22.36 -4.34
C TRP A 82 -1.92 -22.24 -5.62
N VAL A 83 -2.36 -21.03 -5.99
CA VAL A 83 -3.12 -20.80 -7.23
C VAL A 83 -2.25 -20.72 -8.49
N GLY A 84 -0.93 -20.87 -8.36
CA GLY A 84 0.02 -20.86 -9.48
C GLY A 84 0.53 -19.47 -9.88
N GLU A 85 0.19 -18.43 -9.12
CA GLU A 85 0.62 -17.04 -9.33
C GLU A 85 2.03 -16.78 -8.77
N ILE A 86 3.00 -17.60 -9.21
CA ILE A 86 4.38 -17.63 -8.70
C ILE A 86 5.08 -16.28 -8.89
N GLN A 87 4.80 -15.59 -9.99
CA GLN A 87 5.40 -14.29 -10.30
C GLN A 87 4.91 -13.21 -9.32
N ALA A 88 3.60 -13.13 -9.11
CA ALA A 88 3.01 -12.21 -8.14
C ALA A 88 3.55 -12.47 -6.73
N SER A 89 3.67 -13.75 -6.34
CA SER A 89 4.30 -14.15 -5.08
C SER A 89 5.77 -13.69 -4.97
N ALA A 90 6.57 -13.86 -6.04
CA ALA A 90 7.96 -13.43 -6.05
C ALA A 90 8.10 -11.91 -5.86
N TYR A 91 7.30 -11.11 -6.55
CA TYR A 91 7.29 -9.66 -6.39
C TYR A 91 6.80 -9.23 -5.00
N LEU A 92 5.74 -9.86 -4.51
CA LEU A 92 5.18 -9.59 -3.18
C LEU A 92 6.22 -9.86 -2.09
N GLY A 93 6.86 -11.03 -2.13
CA GLY A 93 7.94 -11.39 -1.21
C GLY A 93 9.14 -10.47 -1.30
N LEU A 94 9.58 -10.12 -2.52
CA LEU A 94 10.69 -9.19 -2.73
C LEU A 94 10.41 -7.82 -2.10
N ILE A 95 9.23 -7.24 -2.37
CA ILE A 95 8.82 -5.94 -1.82
C ILE A 95 8.72 -6.02 -0.30
N ALA A 96 8.12 -7.08 0.24
CA ALA A 96 7.99 -7.29 1.68
C ALA A 96 9.34 -7.29 2.42
N MET A 97 10.40 -7.80 1.79
CA MET A 97 11.75 -7.83 2.37
C MET A 97 12.47 -6.48 2.33
N LEU A 98 12.08 -5.54 1.47
CA LEU A 98 12.81 -4.27 1.28
C LEU A 98 13.09 -3.48 2.58
N PRO A 99 12.16 -3.38 3.56
CA PRO A 99 12.41 -2.62 4.77
C PRO A 99 13.61 -3.12 5.59
N ILE A 100 13.90 -4.42 5.55
CA ILE A 100 14.98 -5.02 6.36
C ILE A 100 16.38 -4.76 5.81
N ILE A 101 16.49 -4.36 4.53
CA ILE A 101 17.78 -4.14 3.85
C ILE A 101 18.42 -2.80 4.31
N GLY A 102 17.63 -1.90 4.91
CA GLY A 102 18.09 -0.60 5.39
C GLY A 102 18.23 -0.50 6.91
N HIS A 103 18.75 0.63 7.36
CA HIS A 103 18.67 0.99 8.78
C HIS A 103 17.26 1.42 9.17
N HIS A 104 16.89 1.21 10.43
CA HIS A 104 15.62 1.72 10.93
C HIS A 104 15.51 3.23 10.73
N ARG A 105 14.40 3.67 10.16
CA ARG A 105 14.15 5.07 9.78
C ARG A 105 15.08 5.62 8.70
N GLY A 106 15.66 4.74 7.89
CA GLY A 106 16.50 5.07 6.74
C GLY A 106 15.67 5.44 5.50
N TRP A 107 16.00 4.83 4.36
CA TRP A 107 15.43 5.20 3.06
C TRP A 107 13.90 4.99 2.98
N THR A 108 13.34 4.02 3.71
CA THR A 108 11.89 3.78 3.83
C THR A 108 11.13 4.94 4.49
N HIS A 109 11.83 5.85 5.17
CA HIS A 109 11.22 7.04 5.75
C HIS A 109 11.42 8.30 4.89
N SER A 110 11.80 8.12 3.63
CA SER A 110 11.88 9.19 2.63
C SER A 110 10.58 9.33 1.84
N ILE A 111 10.26 10.55 1.43
CA ILE A 111 9.10 10.81 0.55
C ILE A 111 9.26 10.06 -0.78
N LEU A 112 10.48 9.94 -1.29
CA LEU A 112 10.78 9.19 -2.52
C LEU A 112 10.35 7.72 -2.42
N ALA A 113 10.61 7.07 -1.27
CA ALA A 113 10.22 5.68 -1.06
C ALA A 113 8.70 5.48 -1.12
N ALA A 114 7.91 6.47 -0.69
CA ALA A 114 6.45 6.41 -0.79
C ALA A 114 5.93 6.27 -2.23
N PHE A 115 6.70 6.69 -3.23
CA PHE A 115 6.34 6.56 -4.64
C PHE A 115 7.04 5.39 -5.33
N LEU A 116 8.30 5.10 -4.97
CA LEU A 116 9.08 4.05 -5.60
C LEU A 116 8.73 2.65 -5.10
N VAL A 117 8.45 2.48 -3.82
CA VAL A 117 8.12 1.14 -3.26
C VAL A 117 6.81 0.61 -3.83
N PRO A 118 5.73 1.39 -3.97
CA PRO A 118 4.50 0.90 -4.59
C PRO A 118 4.57 0.74 -6.11
N LEU A 119 5.60 1.31 -6.76
CA LEU A 119 5.70 1.38 -8.23
C LEU A 119 5.54 0.03 -8.96
N PRO A 120 6.02 -1.12 -8.43
CA PRO A 120 5.78 -2.41 -9.05
C PRO A 120 4.30 -2.75 -9.26
N ILE A 121 3.37 -2.20 -8.45
CA ILE A 121 1.92 -2.37 -8.63
C ILE A 121 1.46 -1.87 -10.01
N LEU A 122 2.12 -0.83 -10.55
CA LEU A 122 1.87 -0.32 -11.91
C LEU A 122 2.70 -1.04 -12.96
N VAL A 123 4.00 -1.15 -12.70
CA VAL A 123 4.99 -1.55 -13.72
C VAL A 123 4.84 -3.02 -14.07
N VAL A 124 4.66 -3.89 -13.08
CA VAL A 124 4.56 -5.34 -13.31
C VAL A 124 3.36 -5.65 -14.22
N PRO A 125 2.12 -5.26 -13.90
CA PRO A 125 0.99 -5.54 -14.80
C PRO A 125 1.14 -4.92 -16.19
N TRP A 126 1.70 -3.71 -16.29
CA TRP A 126 1.94 -3.06 -17.57
C TRP A 126 2.93 -3.83 -18.46
N LEU A 127 4.03 -4.33 -17.89
CA LEU A 127 5.04 -5.10 -18.62
C LEU A 127 4.49 -6.43 -19.16
N TYR A 128 3.55 -7.07 -18.45
CA TYR A 128 3.03 -8.39 -18.82
C TYR A 128 1.76 -8.36 -19.68
N HIS A 129 0.91 -7.34 -19.51
CA HIS A 129 -0.37 -7.25 -20.22
C HIS A 129 -0.40 -6.17 -21.31
N GLY A 130 0.65 -5.35 -21.43
CA GLY A 130 0.83 -4.37 -22.51
C GLY A 130 -0.06 -3.13 -22.41
N ASN A 131 -0.98 -3.06 -21.44
CA ASN A 131 -1.86 -1.92 -21.21
C ASN A 131 -1.88 -1.53 -19.72
N PRO A 132 -1.95 -0.23 -19.41
CA PRO A 132 -2.14 0.22 -18.03
C PRO A 132 -3.51 -0.25 -17.54
N ILE A 133 -3.53 -1.15 -16.56
CA ILE A 133 -4.77 -1.67 -15.99
C ILE A 133 -5.31 -0.60 -15.01
N PRO A 134 -6.51 -0.03 -15.24
CA PRO A 134 -7.04 1.03 -14.38
C PRO A 134 -7.05 0.67 -12.88
N ILE A 135 -7.30 -0.60 -12.56
CA ILE A 135 -7.28 -1.08 -11.16
C ILE A 135 -5.89 -0.99 -10.51
N SER A 136 -4.82 -1.20 -11.27
CA SER A 136 -3.46 -1.06 -10.77
C SER A 136 -3.17 0.38 -10.38
N ALA A 137 -3.72 1.36 -11.11
CA ALA A 137 -3.62 2.77 -10.75
C ALA A 137 -4.32 3.09 -9.43
N LEU A 138 -5.47 2.46 -9.16
CA LEU A 138 -6.18 2.62 -7.91
C LEU A 138 -5.41 2.01 -6.73
N TYR A 139 -4.89 0.79 -6.90
CA TYR A 139 -4.07 0.16 -5.86
C TYR A 139 -2.74 0.89 -5.63
N TYR A 140 -2.09 1.39 -6.68
CA TYR A 140 -0.91 2.24 -6.54
C TYR A 140 -1.22 3.51 -5.76
N THR A 141 -2.35 4.15 -6.06
CA THR A 141 -2.80 5.35 -5.35
C THR A 141 -3.07 5.03 -3.89
N ALA A 142 -3.78 3.94 -3.58
CA ALA A 142 -4.02 3.48 -2.21
C ALA A 142 -2.73 3.19 -1.44
N ALA A 143 -1.78 2.48 -2.07
CA ALA A 143 -0.48 2.19 -1.48
C ALA A 143 0.30 3.48 -1.19
N THR A 144 0.37 4.39 -2.15
CA THR A 144 1.09 5.66 -2.04
C THR A 144 0.48 6.56 -0.97
N THR A 145 -0.86 6.71 -0.94
CA THR A 145 -1.53 7.54 0.08
C THR A 145 -1.42 6.92 1.48
N GLY A 146 -1.50 5.59 1.60
CA GLY A 146 -1.22 4.86 2.83
C GLY A 146 0.19 5.13 3.34
N TYR A 147 1.19 5.01 2.49
CA TYR A 147 2.60 5.31 2.81
C TYR A 147 2.80 6.78 3.21
N LEU A 148 2.24 7.72 2.44
CA LEU A 148 2.32 9.14 2.77
C LEU A 148 1.64 9.45 4.10
N SER A 149 0.58 8.73 4.47
CA SER A 149 -0.04 8.86 5.80
C SER A 149 0.94 8.49 6.91
N HIS A 150 1.75 7.42 6.74
CA HIS A 150 2.83 7.07 7.67
C HIS A 150 3.80 8.22 7.87
N LEU A 151 4.36 8.72 6.76
CA LEU A 151 5.34 9.80 6.76
C LEU A 151 4.78 11.10 7.35
N LEU A 152 3.50 11.39 7.11
CA LEU A 152 2.80 12.55 7.67
C LEU A 152 2.69 12.44 9.20
N LEU A 153 2.22 11.29 9.70
CA LEU A 153 2.02 11.04 11.13
C LEU A 153 3.34 11.01 11.91
N ASP A 154 4.42 10.58 11.24
CA ASP A 154 5.79 10.66 11.77
C ASP A 154 6.43 12.06 11.66
N GLY A 155 5.73 13.01 11.03
CA GLY A 155 6.20 14.39 10.87
C GLY A 155 7.33 14.55 9.84
N ARG A 156 7.52 13.56 8.94
CA ARG A 156 8.51 13.62 7.85
C ARG A 156 8.08 14.55 6.72
N ILE A 157 6.78 14.76 6.55
CA ILE A 157 6.22 15.71 5.58
C ILE A 157 5.98 17.07 6.25
N VAL A 158 5.23 17.09 7.35
CA VAL A 158 4.89 18.31 8.11
C VAL A 158 5.28 18.13 9.57
N LYS A 159 6.36 18.80 10.01
CA LYS A 159 6.89 18.68 11.38
C LYS A 159 5.86 18.99 12.48
N LYS A 160 4.85 19.83 12.20
CA LYS A 160 3.80 20.24 13.14
C LYS A 160 2.71 19.16 13.38
N ILE A 161 2.54 18.20 12.47
CA ILE A 161 1.47 17.17 12.53
C ILE A 161 1.89 15.95 13.36
N ARG A 162 3.12 15.96 13.91
CA ARG A 162 3.66 14.87 14.71
C ARG A 162 2.71 14.50 15.86
N LEU A 163 1.95 13.41 15.69
CA LEU A 163 1.09 12.89 16.73
C LEU A 163 1.97 12.24 17.80
N LYS A 164 1.76 12.66 19.06
CA LYS A 164 2.29 11.95 20.22
C LYS A 164 1.28 10.85 20.54
N GLY A 165 1.60 9.63 20.08
CA GLY A 165 0.92 8.41 20.52
C GLY A 165 1.47 7.91 21.84
#